data_AF-A0AAV8A8M3-F1
#
_entry.id   AF-A0AAV8A8M3-F1
#
_cell.length_a   1.000
_cell.length_b   1.000
_cell.length_c   1.000
_cell.angle_alpha   90.00
_cell.angle_beta   90.00
_cell.angle_gamma   90.00
#
_symmetry.space_group_name_H-M   'P 1'
#
loop_
_entity.id
_entity.type
_entity.pdbx_description
1 polymer ?
#
loop_
_entity_poly.entity_id
_entity_poly.type
_entity_poly.pdbx_seq_one_letter_code
_entity_poly.pdbx_strand_id
1 'polypeptide(L)'
;MLLKNGYFSDCNIQDIPVHKILIEKRIGKTFDLIKKYLESNCKLNEIQDLLKWIYCDEMINFKRTNEILNHFGIQNAQKTKLLTNDLKQLLFDEQTSDFKLFVKNEEEDDEEEEEEELYIHKFVLAARSGLFLNIFQNLEENFQKVKDYSGKSLETIELIISFLYTDELPITADTDQEFIKEEFEDIVEYYQLNPKIPMMDIFEKYSKK
;
A
#
# COMPACT_ATOMS: atom_id res chain seq x y z
N MET A 1 -4.84 -0.34 11.92
CA MET A 1 -4.96 -1.75 12.35
C MET A 1 -3.59 -2.42 12.34
N LEU A 2 -2.83 -2.33 11.23
CA LEU A 2 -1.48 -2.91 11.12
C LEU A 2 -0.49 -2.43 12.18
N LEU A 3 -0.34 -1.10 12.39
CA LEU A 3 0.58 -0.55 13.39
C LEU A 3 0.30 -0.99 14.84
N LYS A 4 -0.97 -1.29 15.18
CA LYS A 4 -1.31 -1.73 16.55
C LYS A 4 -0.84 -3.15 16.85
N ASN A 5 -0.69 -3.96 15.81
CA ASN A 5 -0.31 -5.37 15.94
C ASN A 5 1.14 -5.62 15.44
N GLY A 6 1.84 -4.58 14.99
CA GLY A 6 3.21 -4.67 14.46
C GLY A 6 3.35 -5.50 13.19
N TYR A 7 2.24 -5.80 12.49
CA TYR A 7 2.28 -6.64 11.30
C TYR A 7 3.15 -5.99 10.23
N PHE A 8 4.11 -6.78 9.72
CA PHE A 8 5.05 -6.43 8.63
C PHE A 8 5.89 -5.17 8.89
N SER A 9 5.96 -4.73 10.14
CA SER A 9 6.84 -3.63 10.52
C SER A 9 8.28 -4.10 10.53
N ASP A 10 9.17 -3.32 9.93
CA ASP A 10 10.59 -3.62 9.76
C ASP A 10 11.48 -2.82 10.73
N CYS A 11 10.90 -1.85 11.44
CA CYS A 11 11.61 -0.95 12.34
C CYS A 11 10.74 -0.51 13.53
N ASN A 12 11.37 0.13 14.52
CA ASN A 12 10.70 0.74 15.67
C ASN A 12 11.16 2.19 15.90
N ILE A 13 10.24 3.04 16.36
CA ILE A 13 10.50 4.38 16.92
C ILE A 13 9.90 4.42 18.34
N GLN A 14 10.72 4.53 19.38
CA GLN A 14 10.27 4.44 20.79
C GLN A 14 9.28 3.26 21.03
N ASP A 15 9.68 2.05 20.61
CA ASP A 15 8.87 0.82 20.72
C ASP A 15 7.55 0.80 19.90
N ILE A 16 7.29 1.81 19.08
CA ILE A 16 6.19 1.78 18.11
C ILE A 16 6.69 1.10 16.83
N PRO A 17 6.11 -0.05 16.42
CA PRO A 17 6.45 -0.70 15.18
C PRO A 17 5.99 0.14 13.99
N VAL A 18 6.86 0.28 12.99
CA VAL A 18 6.65 1.12 11.80
C VAL A 18 7.24 0.48 10.55
N HIS A 19 6.75 0.93 9.39
CA HIS A 19 7.32 0.62 8.07
C HIS A 19 8.28 1.75 7.67
N LYS A 20 9.57 1.43 7.65
CA LYS A 20 10.68 2.34 7.32
C LYS A 20 10.42 3.05 5.99
N ILE A 21 10.14 2.28 4.95
CA ILE A 21 10.02 2.80 3.58
C ILE A 21 8.91 3.85 3.45
N LEU A 22 7.76 3.63 4.10
CA LEU A 22 6.66 4.59 4.04
C LEU A 22 7.03 5.91 4.74
N ILE A 23 7.72 5.82 5.88
CA ILE A 23 8.19 7.01 6.61
C ILE A 23 9.20 7.79 5.76
N GLU A 24 10.17 7.10 5.16
CA GLU A 24 11.18 7.72 4.29
C GLU A 24 10.53 8.38 3.06
N LYS A 25 9.59 7.70 2.41
CA LYS A 25 8.84 8.22 1.26
C LYS A 25 8.06 9.47 1.63
N ARG A 26 7.32 9.41 2.75
CA ARG A 26 6.44 10.47 3.21
C ARG A 26 7.22 11.72 3.64
N ILE A 27 8.32 11.52 4.38
CA ILE A 27 9.13 12.61 4.93
C ILE A 27 10.20 13.11 3.94
N GLY A 28 10.67 12.27 3.02
CA GLY A 28 11.73 12.61 2.07
C GLY A 28 13.12 12.71 2.73
N LYS A 29 13.33 11.97 3.82
CA LYS A 29 14.60 11.87 4.57
C LYS A 29 14.86 10.42 4.94
N THR A 30 16.11 10.06 5.24
CA THR A 30 16.43 8.72 5.70
C THR A 30 15.82 8.44 7.08
N PHE A 31 15.44 7.20 7.31
CA PHE A 31 14.78 6.77 8.53
C PHE A 31 15.66 7.00 9.75
N ASP A 32 16.98 6.78 9.65
CA ASP A 32 17.90 7.01 10.76
C ASP A 32 17.91 8.47 11.22
N LEU A 33 17.84 9.42 10.28
CA LEU A 33 17.76 10.85 10.60
C LEU A 33 16.42 11.19 11.27
N ILE A 34 15.33 10.62 10.74
CA ILE A 34 13.97 10.83 11.26
C ILE A 34 13.86 10.25 12.67
N LYS A 35 14.21 8.98 12.84
CA LYS A 35 14.20 8.24 14.10
C LYS A 35 15.02 8.95 15.16
N LYS A 36 16.27 9.31 14.87
CA LYS A 36 17.14 10.04 15.81
C LYS A 36 16.50 11.34 16.30
N TYR A 37 15.91 12.12 15.40
CA TYR A 37 15.23 13.36 15.77
C TYR A 37 14.01 13.08 16.67
N LEU A 38 13.14 12.16 16.27
CA LEU A 38 11.91 11.83 17.01
C LEU A 38 12.23 11.27 18.41
N GLU A 39 13.20 10.36 18.51
CA GLU A 39 13.61 9.77 19.79
C GLU A 39 14.23 10.79 20.75
N SER A 40 14.92 11.81 20.23
CA SER A 40 15.58 12.82 21.04
C SER A 40 14.69 14.02 21.39
N ASN A 41 13.69 14.35 20.56
CA ASN A 41 12.97 15.63 20.62
C ASN A 41 11.45 15.51 20.73
N CYS A 42 10.90 14.30 20.62
CA CYS A 42 9.45 14.08 20.63
C CYS A 42 9.03 13.13 21.73
N LYS A 43 7.87 13.43 22.33
CA LYS A 43 7.18 12.52 23.24
C LYS A 43 6.40 11.47 22.45
N LEU A 44 6.13 10.33 23.08
CA LEU A 44 5.40 9.22 22.46
C LEU A 44 4.09 9.65 21.78
N ASN A 45 3.30 10.51 22.43
CA ASN A 45 2.02 10.99 21.88
C ASN A 45 2.21 11.88 20.63
N GLU A 46 3.31 12.63 20.55
CA GLU A 46 3.64 13.47 19.38
C GLU A 46 4.08 12.61 18.20
N ILE A 47 4.81 11.52 18.47
CA ILE A 47 5.19 10.52 17.48
C ILE A 47 3.93 9.81 16.96
N GLN A 48 3.00 9.44 17.85
CA GLN A 48 1.72 8.85 17.44
C GLN A 48 0.89 9.78 16.56
N ASP A 49 0.85 11.09 16.86
CA ASP A 49 0.16 12.08 16.03
C ASP A 49 0.82 12.22 14.65
N LEU A 50 2.15 12.25 14.59
CA LEU A 50 2.87 12.23 13.31
C LEU A 50 2.57 10.95 12.51
N LEU A 51 2.58 9.78 13.16
CA LEU A 51 2.28 8.51 12.50
C LEU A 51 0.85 8.47 11.96
N LYS A 52 -0.13 9.09 12.63
CA LYS A 52 -1.49 9.21 12.06
C LYS A 52 -1.48 10.03 10.77
N TRP A 53 -0.70 11.09 10.69
CA TRP A 53 -0.55 11.84 9.45
C TRP A 53 0.16 11.01 8.36
N ILE A 54 1.19 10.26 8.72
CA ILE A 54 1.93 9.42 7.75
C ILE A 54 1.03 8.31 7.16
N TYR A 55 0.20 7.66 7.99
CA TYR A 55 -0.57 6.48 7.60
C TYR A 55 -2.02 6.76 7.21
N CYS A 56 -2.55 7.93 7.52
CA CYS A 56 -3.97 8.24 7.34
C CYS A 56 -4.25 9.65 6.84
N ASP A 57 -3.22 10.45 6.54
CA ASP A 57 -3.35 11.87 6.18
C ASP A 57 -4.05 12.73 7.26
N GLU A 58 -4.20 12.20 8.48
CA GLU A 58 -4.93 12.84 9.56
C GLU A 58 -3.98 13.55 10.53
N MET A 59 -4.17 14.85 10.73
CA MET A 59 -3.43 15.63 11.71
C MET A 59 -4.31 15.94 12.93
N ILE A 60 -4.08 15.25 14.05
CA ILE A 60 -4.80 15.51 15.30
C ILE A 60 -4.26 16.77 15.99
N ASN A 61 -2.95 16.82 16.26
CA ASN A 61 -2.29 18.00 16.80
C ASN A 61 -1.58 18.75 15.68
N PHE A 62 -2.33 19.58 14.96
CA PHE A 62 -1.82 20.31 13.80
C PHE A 62 -0.55 21.10 14.10
N LYS A 63 -0.55 21.90 15.18
CA LYS A 63 0.59 22.76 15.51
C LYS A 63 1.87 21.94 15.71
N ARG A 64 1.80 20.91 16.55
CA ARG A 64 2.98 20.10 16.90
C ARG A 64 3.45 19.23 15.74
N THR A 65 2.52 18.60 15.02
CA THR A 65 2.84 17.80 13.83
C THR A 65 3.51 18.67 12.77
N ASN A 66 3.01 19.90 12.55
CA ASN A 66 3.60 20.83 11.61
C ASN A 66 4.97 21.33 12.04
N GLU A 67 5.24 21.54 13.34
CA GLU A 67 6.59 21.85 13.84
C GLU A 67 7.60 20.74 13.51
N ILE A 68 7.21 19.47 13.70
CA ILE A 68 8.04 18.32 13.36
C ILE A 68 8.28 18.24 11.85
N LEU A 69 7.23 18.41 11.04
CA LEU A 69 7.34 18.38 9.58
C LEU A 69 8.19 19.52 9.02
N ASN A 70 8.07 20.72 9.59
CA ASN A 70 8.91 21.87 9.23
C ASN A 70 10.39 21.62 9.52
N HIS A 71 10.72 20.88 10.59
CA HIS A 71 12.10 20.48 10.87
C HIS A 71 12.71 19.68 9.70
N PHE A 72 11.92 18.82 9.06
CA PHE A 72 12.34 18.05 7.89
C PHE A 72 12.19 18.80 6.55
N GLY A 73 11.80 20.08 6.58
CA GLY A 73 11.60 20.90 5.39
C GLY A 73 10.26 20.67 4.68
N ILE A 74 9.31 19.98 5.32
CA ILE A 74 7.96 19.80 4.78
C ILE A 74 7.09 20.97 5.22
N GLN A 75 6.79 21.85 4.29
CA GLN A 75 5.86 22.96 4.47
C GLN A 75 4.50 22.63 3.87
N ASN A 76 3.44 23.20 4.43
CA ASN A 76 2.07 23.07 3.92
C ASN A 76 1.61 21.60 3.76
N ALA A 77 1.99 20.72 4.69
CA ALA A 77 1.67 19.29 4.63
C ALA A 77 0.16 18.97 4.46
N GLN A 78 -0.74 19.88 4.84
CA GLN A 78 -2.18 19.78 4.59
C GLN A 78 -2.58 19.92 3.10
N LYS A 79 -1.73 20.52 2.27
CA LYS A 79 -2.07 20.89 0.87
C LYS A 79 -1.42 19.99 -0.17
N THR A 80 -0.36 19.25 0.16
CA THR A 80 0.61 18.82 -0.86
C THR A 80 0.95 17.34 -0.89
N LYS A 81 0.44 16.50 0.01
CA LYS A 81 0.77 15.07 -0.02
C LYS A 81 -0.43 14.20 0.33
N LEU A 82 -1.02 13.55 -0.67
CA LEU A 82 -1.97 12.45 -0.49
C LEU A 82 -1.16 11.17 -0.31
N LEU A 83 -1.43 10.38 0.73
CA LEU A 83 -0.81 9.07 0.97
C LEU A 83 -0.84 8.20 -0.30
N THR A 84 -1.95 8.25 -1.03
CA THR A 84 -2.13 7.58 -2.33
C THR A 84 -1.01 7.87 -3.32
N ASN A 85 -0.49 9.09 -3.39
CA ASN A 85 0.61 9.42 -4.29
C ASN A 85 1.94 8.78 -3.86
N ASP A 86 2.18 8.68 -2.56
CA ASP A 86 3.38 8.03 -2.05
C ASP A 86 3.31 6.52 -2.29
N LEU A 87 2.14 5.92 -2.06
CA LEU A 87 1.88 4.51 -2.37
C LEU A 87 2.01 4.24 -3.87
N LYS A 88 1.44 5.09 -4.73
CA LYS A 88 1.61 4.98 -6.19
C LYS A 88 3.08 5.00 -6.60
N GLN A 89 3.91 5.81 -5.96
CA GLN A 89 5.34 5.78 -6.24
C GLN A 89 6.05 4.54 -5.70
N LEU A 90 5.54 3.90 -4.65
CA LEU A 90 6.06 2.61 -4.16
C LEU A 90 5.68 1.45 -5.08
N LEU A 91 4.48 1.51 -5.70
CA LEU A 91 4.04 0.51 -6.68
C LEU A 91 5.07 0.32 -7.82
N PHE A 92 5.69 1.41 -8.27
CA PHE A 92 6.68 1.38 -9.36
C PHE A 92 8.14 1.32 -8.87
N ASP A 93 8.38 1.08 -7.58
CA ASP A 93 9.72 1.06 -6.98
C ASP A 93 10.08 -0.35 -6.50
N GLU A 94 10.42 -1.20 -7.46
CA GLU A 94 10.77 -2.61 -7.25
C GLU A 94 11.92 -2.79 -6.24
N GLN A 95 12.86 -1.84 -6.18
CA GLN A 95 14.02 -1.90 -5.29
C GLN A 95 13.64 -1.85 -3.81
N THR A 96 12.46 -1.34 -3.51
CA THR A 96 11.95 -1.17 -2.15
C THR A 96 10.96 -2.25 -1.73
N SER A 97 10.57 -3.12 -2.67
CA SER A 97 9.65 -4.22 -2.44
C SER A 97 10.25 -5.29 -1.52
N ASP A 98 9.43 -5.83 -0.63
CA ASP A 98 9.84 -6.83 0.37
C ASP A 98 9.29 -8.24 0.06
N PHE A 99 8.64 -8.40 -1.10
CA PHE A 99 8.00 -9.64 -1.51
C PHE A 99 7.74 -9.72 -3.03
N LYS A 100 7.65 -10.95 -3.56
CA LYS A 100 7.34 -11.25 -4.96
C LYS A 100 6.07 -12.10 -5.10
N LEU A 101 5.17 -11.72 -6.00
CA LEU A 101 4.02 -12.53 -6.40
C LEU A 101 4.29 -13.10 -7.79
N PHE A 102 4.24 -14.42 -7.93
CA PHE A 102 4.39 -15.12 -9.22
C PHE A 102 3.01 -15.35 -9.80
N VAL A 103 2.77 -14.86 -11.01
CA VAL A 103 1.49 -15.01 -11.71
C VAL A 103 1.73 -15.79 -13.00
N LYS A 104 0.86 -16.75 -13.28
CA LYS A 104 0.92 -17.52 -14.52
C LYS A 104 0.57 -16.61 -15.70
N ASN A 105 1.42 -16.57 -16.71
CA ASN A 105 1.11 -15.93 -17.98
C ASN A 105 0.52 -16.98 -18.93
N GLU A 106 -0.73 -16.80 -19.36
CA GLU A 106 -1.43 -17.75 -20.23
C GLU A 106 -1.33 -17.37 -21.73
N GLU A 107 -0.59 -16.31 -22.07
CA GLU A 107 -0.57 -15.76 -23.43
C GLU A 107 0.38 -16.47 -24.40
N GLU A 108 1.18 -17.44 -23.94
CA GLU A 108 2.09 -18.17 -24.81
C GLU A 108 1.49 -19.51 -25.23
N ASP A 109 1.21 -19.66 -26.53
CA ASP A 109 0.82 -20.91 -27.22
C ASP A 109 1.92 -22.00 -27.17
N ASP A 110 2.99 -21.78 -26.39
CA ASP A 110 4.14 -22.66 -26.23
C ASP A 110 4.00 -23.52 -24.96
N GLU A 111 4.50 -24.76 -25.02
CA GLU A 111 4.35 -25.81 -23.99
C GLU A 111 5.00 -25.49 -22.63
N GLU A 112 5.53 -24.27 -22.42
CA GLU A 112 6.20 -23.82 -21.20
C GLU A 112 5.38 -22.73 -20.49
N GLU A 113 4.87 -23.03 -19.29
CA GLU A 113 4.18 -22.06 -18.46
C GLU A 113 5.18 -20.99 -17.96
N GLU A 114 5.20 -19.81 -18.59
CA GLU A 114 5.98 -18.67 -18.08
C GLU A 114 5.30 -18.05 -16.84
N GLU A 115 6.09 -17.78 -15.80
CA GLU A 115 5.64 -17.08 -14.59
C GLU A 115 6.23 -15.69 -14.55
N GLU A 116 5.35 -14.70 -14.40
CA GLU A 116 5.74 -13.29 -14.27
C GLU A 116 5.90 -12.89 -12.80
N GLU A 117 6.95 -12.11 -12.52
CA GLU A 117 7.29 -11.66 -11.17
C GLU A 117 6.74 -10.25 -10.89
N LEU A 118 5.79 -10.14 -9.97
CA LEU A 118 5.28 -8.86 -9.49
C LEU A 118 5.92 -8.49 -8.14
N TYR A 119 6.62 -7.35 -8.11
CA TYR A 119 7.27 -6.81 -6.93
C TYR A 119 6.27 -6.02 -6.07
N ILE A 120 6.13 -6.41 -4.80
CA ILE A 120 5.10 -5.87 -3.91
C ILE A 120 5.61 -5.59 -2.49
N HIS A 121 4.85 -4.74 -1.78
CA HIS A 121 5.05 -4.43 -0.39
C HIS A 121 3.98 -5.13 0.46
N LYS A 122 4.38 -6.08 1.31
CA LYS A 122 3.45 -6.87 2.16
C LYS A 122 2.51 -5.98 2.96
N PHE A 123 3.04 -4.90 3.53
CA PHE A 123 2.24 -4.00 4.37
C PHE A 123 1.11 -3.32 3.60
N VAL A 124 1.28 -3.03 2.30
CA VAL A 124 0.24 -2.39 1.48
C VAL A 124 -0.89 -3.37 1.21
N LEU A 125 -0.54 -4.56 0.71
CA LEU A 125 -1.51 -5.60 0.38
C LEU A 125 -2.25 -6.08 1.64
N ALA A 126 -1.54 -6.37 2.72
CA ALA A 126 -2.17 -6.80 3.99
C ALA A 126 -3.04 -5.71 4.65
N ALA A 127 -2.82 -4.43 4.35
CA ALA A 127 -3.67 -3.36 4.86
C ALA A 127 -5.06 -3.38 4.21
N ARG A 128 -5.14 -3.85 2.97
CA ARG A 128 -6.27 -3.66 2.06
C ARG A 128 -6.90 -4.96 1.56
N SER A 129 -6.29 -6.11 1.82
CA SER A 129 -6.80 -7.44 1.46
C SER A 129 -6.69 -8.40 2.65
N GLY A 130 -7.83 -8.98 3.05
CA GLY A 130 -7.89 -10.03 4.06
C GLY A 130 -7.16 -11.30 3.63
N LEU A 131 -7.24 -11.64 2.33
CA LEU A 131 -6.52 -12.77 1.75
C LEU A 131 -5.01 -12.61 1.93
N PHE A 132 -4.44 -11.48 1.48
CA PHE A 132 -3.00 -11.25 1.60
C PHE A 132 -2.53 -11.13 3.06
N LEU A 133 -3.34 -10.53 3.94
CA LEU A 133 -3.06 -10.52 5.37
C LEU A 133 -2.92 -11.95 5.91
N ASN A 134 -3.86 -12.83 5.57
CA ASN A 134 -3.84 -14.23 5.99
C ASN A 134 -2.66 -14.99 5.37
N ILE A 135 -2.39 -14.81 4.08
CA ILE A 135 -1.23 -15.44 3.42
C ILE A 135 0.03 -15.06 4.18
N PHE A 136 0.33 -13.77 4.31
CA PHE A 136 1.59 -13.32 4.89
C PHE A 136 1.75 -13.62 6.38
N GLN A 137 0.66 -13.80 7.13
CA GLN A 137 0.71 -14.24 8.54
C GLN A 137 1.08 -15.72 8.69
N ASN A 138 0.78 -16.54 7.70
CA ASN A 138 1.03 -17.98 7.71
C ASN A 138 2.33 -18.37 6.99
N LEU A 139 3.03 -17.40 6.40
CA LEU A 139 4.34 -17.63 5.81
C LEU A 139 5.42 -17.71 6.88
N GLU A 140 6.41 -18.58 6.64
CA GLU A 140 7.64 -18.57 7.44
C GLU A 140 8.36 -17.21 7.30
N GLU A 141 9.05 -16.74 8.35
CA GLU A 141 9.64 -15.40 8.41
C GLU A 141 10.58 -15.06 7.23
N ASN A 142 11.21 -16.07 6.61
CA ASN A 142 12.15 -15.90 5.50
C ASN A 142 11.52 -16.12 4.11
N PHE A 143 10.22 -16.37 4.03
CA PHE A 143 9.54 -16.56 2.76
C PHE A 143 9.27 -15.20 2.12
N GLN A 144 9.79 -14.99 0.91
CA GLN A 144 9.74 -13.71 0.20
C GLN A 144 9.00 -13.80 -1.14
N LYS A 145 8.34 -14.92 -1.41
CA LYS A 145 7.61 -15.11 -2.66
C LYS A 145 6.36 -15.96 -2.49
N VAL A 146 5.34 -15.81 -3.31
CA VAL A 146 4.20 -16.75 -3.36
C VAL A 146 3.70 -16.86 -4.81
N LYS A 147 3.12 -18.00 -5.17
CA LYS A 147 2.39 -18.14 -6.44
C LYS A 147 0.95 -17.70 -6.24
N ASP A 148 0.42 -16.95 -7.18
CA ASP A 148 -1.00 -16.67 -7.27
C ASP A 148 -1.73 -17.92 -7.79
N TYR A 149 -2.81 -18.30 -7.11
CA TYR A 149 -3.65 -19.45 -7.46
C TYR A 149 -5.11 -19.02 -7.70
N SER A 150 -5.34 -17.75 -8.02
CA SER A 150 -6.68 -17.23 -8.30
C SER A 150 -7.23 -17.69 -9.65
N GLY A 151 -6.34 -18.10 -10.57
CA GLY A 151 -6.69 -18.39 -11.95
C GLY A 151 -7.06 -17.13 -12.75
N LYS A 152 -6.68 -15.95 -12.26
CA LYS A 152 -6.85 -14.67 -12.97
C LYS A 152 -5.64 -14.41 -13.87
N SER A 153 -5.87 -13.70 -14.97
CA SER A 153 -4.81 -13.28 -15.88
C SER A 153 -3.84 -12.31 -15.19
N LEU A 154 -2.62 -12.22 -15.72
CA LEU A 154 -1.61 -11.26 -15.28
C LEU A 154 -2.18 -9.84 -15.22
N GLU A 155 -2.83 -9.40 -16.29
CA GLU A 155 -3.43 -8.07 -16.41
C GLU A 155 -4.43 -7.81 -15.27
N THR A 156 -5.29 -8.79 -14.96
CA THR A 156 -6.23 -8.69 -13.85
C THR A 156 -5.50 -8.58 -12.50
N ILE A 157 -4.44 -9.35 -12.27
CA ILE A 157 -3.65 -9.24 -11.04
C ILE A 157 -2.97 -7.86 -10.92
N GLU A 158 -2.42 -7.33 -12.00
CA GLU A 158 -1.82 -6.00 -12.03
C GLU A 158 -2.83 -4.90 -11.73
N LEU A 159 -4.06 -5.02 -12.25
CA LEU A 159 -5.17 -4.11 -11.93
C LEU A 159 -5.50 -4.14 -10.44
N ILE A 160 -5.57 -5.33 -9.84
CA ILE A 160 -5.86 -5.51 -8.42
C ILE A 160 -4.76 -4.91 -7.56
N ILE A 161 -3.50 -5.21 -7.87
CA ILE A 161 -2.35 -4.64 -7.15
C ILE A 161 -2.37 -3.12 -7.29
N SER A 162 -2.56 -2.59 -8.50
CA SER A 162 -2.66 -1.14 -8.72
C SER A 162 -3.74 -0.52 -7.85
N PHE A 163 -4.95 -1.10 -7.84
CA PHE A 163 -6.05 -0.67 -6.99
C PHE A 163 -5.68 -0.72 -5.50
N LEU A 164 -5.01 -1.78 -5.06
CA LEU A 164 -4.51 -1.94 -3.68
C LEU A 164 -3.45 -0.90 -3.30
N TYR A 165 -2.82 -0.18 -4.23
CA TYR A 165 -1.92 0.93 -3.91
C TYR A 165 -2.59 2.30 -4.04
N THR A 166 -3.39 2.49 -5.08
CA THR A 166 -3.86 3.81 -5.54
C THR A 166 -5.32 4.09 -5.24
N ASP A 167 -6.11 3.08 -4.87
CA ASP A 167 -7.56 3.15 -4.79
C ASP A 167 -8.22 3.56 -6.13
N GLU A 168 -7.49 3.42 -7.24
CA GLU A 168 -7.93 3.74 -8.60
C GLU A 168 -7.81 2.49 -9.47
N LEU A 169 -8.85 2.18 -10.23
CA LEU A 169 -8.76 1.25 -11.35
C LEU A 169 -8.21 2.01 -12.56
N PRO A 170 -7.10 1.58 -13.18
CA PRO A 170 -6.58 2.21 -14.37
C PRO A 170 -7.41 1.78 -15.59
N ILE A 171 -8.65 2.28 -15.66
CA ILE A 171 -9.58 2.06 -16.77
C ILE A 171 -9.07 2.89 -17.96
N THR A 172 -8.67 2.22 -19.04
CA THR A 172 -8.32 2.86 -20.32
C THR A 172 -9.58 3.01 -21.19
N ALA A 173 -9.48 3.76 -22.29
CA ALA A 173 -10.61 3.97 -23.20
C ALA A 173 -11.10 2.67 -23.87
N ASP A 174 -10.24 1.65 -23.90
CA ASP A 174 -10.49 0.35 -24.52
C ASP A 174 -10.94 -0.71 -23.51
N THR A 175 -11.01 -0.37 -22.21
CA THR A 175 -11.43 -1.34 -21.19
C THR A 175 -12.95 -1.49 -21.17
N ASP A 176 -13.43 -2.72 -21.38
CA ASP A 176 -14.85 -3.05 -21.27
C ASP A 176 -15.33 -2.84 -19.83
N GLN A 177 -16.18 -1.84 -19.62
CA GLN A 177 -16.66 -1.45 -18.31
C GLN A 177 -17.60 -2.49 -17.67
N GLU A 178 -18.34 -3.25 -18.47
CA GLU A 178 -19.19 -4.33 -17.97
C GLU A 178 -18.34 -5.51 -17.52
N PHE A 179 -17.33 -5.88 -18.31
CA PHE A 179 -16.34 -6.89 -17.92
C PHE A 179 -15.62 -6.52 -16.62
N ILE A 180 -15.11 -5.29 -16.50
CA ILE A 180 -14.46 -4.81 -15.27
C ILE A 180 -15.42 -4.95 -14.10
N LYS A 181 -16.70 -4.60 -14.26
CA LYS A 181 -17.64 -4.59 -13.15
C LYS A 181 -17.92 -6.00 -12.62
N GLU A 182 -18.19 -6.96 -13.51
CA GLU A 182 -18.44 -8.35 -13.11
C GLU A 182 -17.18 -8.99 -12.53
N GLU A 183 -16.03 -8.86 -13.20
CA GLU A 183 -14.75 -9.35 -12.67
C GLU A 183 -14.39 -8.70 -11.32
N PHE A 184 -14.68 -7.41 -11.15
CA PHE A 184 -14.31 -6.69 -9.94
C PHE A 184 -15.12 -7.12 -8.72
N GLU A 185 -16.39 -7.50 -8.87
CA GLU A 185 -17.17 -8.09 -7.77
C GLU A 185 -16.56 -9.42 -7.30
N ASP A 186 -16.23 -10.30 -8.24
CA ASP A 186 -15.54 -11.58 -7.96
C ASP A 186 -14.17 -11.35 -7.30
N ILE A 187 -13.41 -10.37 -7.77
CA ILE A 187 -12.11 -9.97 -7.21
C ILE A 187 -12.25 -9.47 -5.78
N VAL A 188 -13.23 -8.60 -5.52
CA VAL A 188 -13.49 -8.04 -4.19
C VAL A 188 -13.76 -9.15 -3.19
N GLU A 189 -14.57 -10.13 -3.59
CA GLU A 189 -14.89 -11.30 -2.77
C GLU A 189 -13.65 -12.20 -2.57
N TYR A 190 -12.98 -12.60 -3.66
CA TYR A 190 -11.83 -13.51 -3.61
C TYR A 190 -10.67 -12.94 -2.79
N TYR A 191 -10.25 -11.71 -3.09
CA TYR A 191 -9.15 -11.06 -2.39
C TYR A 191 -9.56 -10.50 -1.02
N GLN A 192 -10.84 -10.61 -0.65
CA GLN A 192 -11.39 -10.08 0.59
C GLN A 192 -10.96 -8.63 0.79
N LEU A 193 -11.18 -7.82 -0.26
CA LEU A 193 -10.78 -6.43 -0.25
C LEU A 193 -11.50 -5.72 0.89
N ASN A 194 -10.79 -4.87 1.63
CA ASN A 194 -11.34 -4.13 2.77
C ASN A 194 -11.74 -2.72 2.30
N PRO A 195 -13.01 -2.49 1.91
CA PRO A 195 -13.48 -1.19 1.44
C PRO A 195 -13.58 -0.23 2.63
N LYS A 196 -12.46 0.32 3.09
CA LYS A 196 -12.48 1.57 3.86
C LYS A 196 -12.65 2.80 2.98
N ILE A 197 -12.78 2.58 1.67
CA ILE A 197 -13.28 3.54 0.70
C ILE A 197 -14.66 3.02 0.29
N PRO A 198 -15.73 3.83 0.37
CA PRO A 198 -17.04 3.39 -0.08
C PRO A 198 -16.96 3.04 -1.57
N MET A 199 -17.02 1.75 -1.90
CA MET A 199 -17.00 1.26 -3.30
C MET A 199 -18.06 1.91 -4.19
N MET A 200 -19.15 2.42 -3.59
CA MET A 200 -20.22 3.12 -4.29
C MET A 200 -19.78 4.43 -4.96
N ASP A 201 -18.77 5.13 -4.41
CA ASP A 201 -18.30 6.41 -4.99
C ASP A 201 -17.45 6.21 -6.27
N ILE A 202 -16.83 5.03 -6.43
CA ILE A 202 -16.05 4.71 -7.63
C ILE A 202 -17.00 4.47 -8.80
N PHE A 203 -18.03 3.64 -8.66
CA PHE A 203 -18.96 3.39 -9.78
C PHE A 203 -19.85 4.60 -10.14
N GLU A 204 -20.22 5.45 -9.18
CA GLU A 204 -20.98 6.68 -9.47
C GLU A 204 -20.15 7.78 -10.19
N LYS A 205 -18.82 7.78 -10.00
CA LYS A 205 -17.92 8.74 -10.66
C LYS A 205 -17.69 8.42 -12.14
N TYR A 206 -17.86 7.17 -12.56
CA TYR A 206 -17.60 6.71 -13.93
C TYR A 206 -18.88 6.46 -14.74
N SER A 207 -20.05 6.37 -14.11
CA SER A 207 -21.36 6.31 -14.80
C SER A 207 -21.91 7.68 -15.24
N LYS A 208 -21.17 8.77 -14.99
CA LYS A 208 -21.55 10.17 -15.32
C LYS A 208 -20.66 10.84 -16.38
N LYS A 209 -19.93 10.07 -17.18
CA LYS A 209 -19.26 10.57 -18.40
C LYS A 209 -19.87 9.92 -19.63
#